data_AF-A0A9W5VRG6-F1
#
_entry.id   AF-A0A9W5VRG6-F1
#
_cell.length_a   1.000
_cell.length_b   1.000
_cell.length_c   1.000
_cell.angle_alpha   90.00
_cell.angle_beta   90.00
_cell.angle_gamma   90.00
#
_symmetry.space_group_name_H-M   'P 1'
#
loop_
_entity.id
_entity.type
_entity.pdbx_description
1 polymer ?
#
loop_
_entity_poly.entity_id
_entity_poly.type
_entity_poly.pdbx_seq_one_letter_code
_entity_poly.pdbx_strand_id
1 'polypeptide(L)' 'MNSACTCHINPEECTYCRWKGMRVGTFGCGAAIKFPDGRMMKFHTLDIDQAYELADALSDLVFGFEMEVEVND' A
#
# COMPACT_ATOMS: atom_id res chain seq x y z
N MET A 1 11.31 -3.22 -17.37
CA MET A 1 10.20 -4.20 -17.43
C MET A 1 8.89 -3.43 -17.42
N ASN A 2 8.06 -3.60 -18.46
CA ASN A 2 6.81 -2.84 -18.60
C ASN A 2 5.76 -3.48 -17.67
N SER A 3 5.47 -2.84 -16.54
CA SER A 3 4.59 -3.34 -15.47
C SER A 3 3.10 -3.14 -15.82
N ALA A 4 2.73 -3.39 -17.08
CA ALA A 4 1.35 -3.38 -17.50
C ALA A 4 0.64 -4.56 -16.81
N CYS A 5 -0.29 -4.27 -15.92
CA CYS A 5 -1.20 -5.28 -15.39
C CYS A 5 -1.80 -6.05 -16.58
N THR A 6 -1.65 -7.37 -16.60
CA THR A 6 -2.20 -8.26 -17.63
C THR A 6 -3.72 -8.46 -17.49
N CYS A 7 -4.36 -7.74 -16.57
CA CYS A 7 -5.79 -7.73 -16.41
C CYS A 7 -6.45 -7.19 -17.68
N HIS A 8 -7.13 -8.05 -18.44
CA HIS A 8 -8.01 -7.67 -19.55
C HIS A 8 -9.29 -6.92 -19.10
N ILE A 9 -9.34 -6.49 -17.84
CA ILE A 9 -10.48 -5.88 -17.14
C ILE A 9 -10.19 -4.41 -16.93
N ASN A 10 -11.24 -3.58 -16.93
CA ASN A 10 -11.20 -2.15 -16.67
C ASN A 10 -10.17 -1.82 -15.56
N PRO A 11 -9.11 -1.03 -15.85
CA PRO A 11 -8.09 -0.68 -14.87
C PRO A 11 -8.64 0.01 -13.61
N GLU A 12 -9.83 0.62 -13.69
CA GLU A 12 -10.50 1.21 -12.52
C GLU A 12 -11.15 0.16 -11.59
N GLU A 13 -11.49 -1.01 -12.13
CA GLU A 13 -12.10 -2.13 -11.40
C GLU A 13 -11.05 -3.15 -10.97
N CYS A 14 -9.90 -3.21 -11.66
CA CYS A 14 -8.82 -4.09 -11.30
C CYS A 14 -8.18 -3.65 -9.97
N THR A 15 -8.35 -4.49 -8.95
CA THR A 15 -7.75 -4.32 -7.63
C THR A 15 -6.24 -4.11 -7.74
N TYR A 16 -5.53 -4.97 -8.50
CA TYR A 16 -4.07 -4.84 -8.69
C TYR A 16 -3.65 -3.50 -9.32
N CYS A 17 -4.36 -3.01 -10.35
CA CYS A 17 -4.09 -1.69 -10.94
C CYS A 17 -4.35 -0.54 -9.97
N ARG A 18 -5.44 -0.62 -9.20
CA ARG A 18 -5.76 0.38 -8.18
C ARG A 18 -4.68 0.43 -7.10
N TRP A 19 -4.12 -0.70 -6.71
CA TRP A 19 -3.13 -0.76 -5.63
C TRP A 19 -1.85 -0.02 -5.97
N LYS A 20 -1.45 0.06 -7.26
CA LYS A 20 -0.35 0.93 -7.71
C LYS A 20 -0.57 2.42 -7.43
N GLY A 21 -1.81 2.84 -7.23
CA GLY A 21 -2.17 4.20 -6.83
C GLY A 21 -2.15 4.44 -5.31
N MET A 22 -2.03 3.39 -4.50
CA MET A 22 -1.93 3.53 -3.05
C MET A 22 -0.56 4.09 -2.65
N ARG A 23 -0.53 4.89 -1.59
CA ARG A 23 0.70 5.47 -1.02
C ARG A 23 0.63 5.38 0.49
N VAL A 24 1.76 5.05 1.10
CA VAL A 24 1.94 5.01 2.56
C VAL A 24 2.99 6.04 2.95
N GLY A 25 2.84 6.65 4.13
CA GLY A 25 3.83 7.57 4.67
C GLY A 25 3.50 8.00 6.10
N THR A 26 4.40 8.80 6.70
CA THR A 26 4.26 9.30 8.06
C THR A 26 3.83 10.78 8.10
N PHE A 27 3.20 11.19 9.21
CA PHE A 27 2.89 12.59 9.53
C PHE A 27 2.93 12.79 11.05
N GLY A 28 3.72 13.74 11.56
CA GLY A 28 3.90 13.89 13.01
C GLY A 28 4.21 12.54 13.69
N CYS A 29 3.55 12.24 14.81
CA CYS A 29 3.55 10.89 15.41
C CYS A 29 2.40 10.04 14.84
N GLY A 30 2.47 9.69 13.56
CA GLY A 30 1.43 8.90 12.91
C GLY A 30 1.78 8.45 11.50
N ALA A 31 1.02 7.47 10.99
CA ALA A 31 1.14 6.91 9.66
C ALA A 31 -0.17 7.04 8.89
N ALA A 32 -0.11 7.14 7.57
CA ALA A 32 -1.28 7.31 6.72
C ALA A 32 -1.21 6.47 5.45
N ILE A 33 -2.38 6.01 5.00
CA ILE A 33 -2.61 5.43 3.68
C ILE A 33 -3.41 6.42 2.86
N LYS A 34 -2.91 6.78 1.67
CA LYS A 34 -3.68 7.48 0.65
C LYS A 34 -4.14 6.47 -0.41
N PHE A 35 -5.46 6.37 -0.58
CA PHE A 35 -6.09 5.55 -1.59
C PHE A 35 -6.06 6.24 -2.96
N PRO A 36 -6.20 5.49 -4.06
CA PRO A 36 -6.15 6.04 -5.43
C PRO A 36 -7.27 7.05 -5.70
N ASP A 37 -8.41 6.88 -5.03
CA ASP A 37 -9.57 7.78 -5.10
C ASP A 37 -9.38 9.08 -4.29
N GLY A 38 -8.21 9.27 -3.68
CA GLY A 38 -7.88 10.44 -2.89
C GLY A 38 -8.33 10.37 -1.42
N ARG A 39 -9.07 9.35 -1.01
CA ARG A 39 -9.38 9.13 0.40
C ARG A 39 -8.10 8.85 1.19
N MET A 40 -8.11 9.24 2.45
CA MET A 40 -6.96 9.08 3.34
C MET A 40 -7.41 8.44 4.65
N MET A 41 -6.67 7.43 5.09
CA MET A 41 -6.80 6.85 6.43
C MET A 41 -5.56 7.24 7.23
N LYS A 42 -5.77 7.69 8.47
CA LYS A 42 -4.71 8.17 9.36
C LYS A 42 -4.72 7.40 10.66
N PHE A 43 -3.54 7.01 11.11
CA PHE A 43 -3.30 6.29 12.35
C PHE A 43 -2.34 7.13 13.19
N HIS A 44 -2.71 7.39 14.44
CA HIS A 44 -1.87 8.12 15.38
C HIS A 44 -1.12 7.13 16.26
N THR A 45 0.14 7.43 16.52
CA THR A 45 1.03 6.66 17.38
C THR A 45 1.48 7.52 18.55
N LEU A 46 2.12 6.90 19.54
CA LEU A 46 2.61 7.62 20.73
C LEU A 46 3.84 8.47 20.42
N ASP A 47 4.67 8.02 19.48
CA ASP A 47 5.91 8.67 19.08
C ASP A 47 6.20 8.45 17.58
N ILE A 48 7.27 9.07 17.11
CA ILE A 48 7.69 9.03 15.71
C ILE A 48 8.28 7.67 15.31
N ASP A 49 8.90 6.94 16.24
CA ASP A 49 9.53 5.64 15.95
C ASP A 49 8.44 4.60 15.66
N GLN A 50 7.40 4.57 16.47
CA GLN A 50 6.20 3.77 16.21
C GLN A 50 5.49 4.18 14.92
N ALA A 51 5.56 5.47 14.53
CA ALA A 51 4.99 5.92 13.26
C ALA A 51 5.75 5.33 12.07
N TYR A 52 7.08 5.24 12.16
CA TYR A 52 7.91 4.58 11.14
C TYR A 52 7.62 3.08 11.08
N GLU A 53 7.62 2.38 12.21
CA GLU A 53 7.30 0.94 12.25
C GLU A 53 5.91 0.65 11.65
N LEU A 54 4.91 1.47 11.97
CA LEU A 54 3.58 1.34 11.41
C LEU A 54 3.55 1.65 9.90
N ALA A 55 4.27 2.67 9.45
CA ALA A 55 4.35 2.99 8.02
C ALA A 55 5.03 1.88 7.22
N ASP A 56 6.05 1.22 7.76
CA ASP A 56 6.70 0.07 7.14
C ASP A 56 5.74 -1.12 7.06
N ALA A 57 5.07 -1.48 8.17
CA ALA A 57 4.09 -2.57 8.18
C ALA A 57 2.91 -2.32 7.22
N LEU A 58 2.44 -1.08 7.12
CA LEU A 58 1.39 -0.70 6.16
C LEU A 58 1.92 -0.73 4.72
N SER A 59 3.19 -0.40 4.48
CA SER A 59 3.81 -0.49 3.15
C SER A 59 3.93 -1.94 2.73
N ASP A 60 4.38 -2.82 3.61
CA ASP A 60 4.42 -4.26 3.38
C ASP A 60 3.03 -4.84 3.15
N LEU A 61 1.98 -4.33 3.81
CA LEU A 61 0.61 -4.73 3.48
C LEU A 61 0.20 -4.21 2.08
N VAL A 62 0.47 -2.95 1.76
CA VAL A 62 0.04 -2.36 0.49
C VAL A 62 0.80 -2.92 -0.72
N PHE A 63 2.08 -3.25 -0.55
CA PHE A 63 2.95 -3.80 -1.60
C PHE A 63 3.13 -5.32 -1.51
N GLY A 64 2.94 -5.94 -0.35
CA GLY A 64 3.11 -7.39 -0.14
C GLY A 64 1.95 -8.24 -0.65
N PHE A 65 0.76 -7.66 -0.89
CA PHE A 65 -0.26 -8.32 -1.72
C PHE A 65 0.19 -8.51 -3.18
N GLU A 66 1.33 -7.95 -3.58
CA GLU A 66 1.96 -8.25 -4.87
C GLU A 66 2.73 -9.60 -4.87
N MET A 67 2.94 -10.25 -3.72
CA MET A 67 3.67 -11.53 -3.63
C MET A 67 3.25 -12.42 -2.46
N GLU A 68 2.13 -13.13 -2.57
CA GLU A 68 2.18 -14.56 -2.19
C GLU A 68 2.55 -15.35 -3.43
N VAL A 69 3.86 -15.42 -3.70
CA VAL A 69 4.40 -16.55 -4.45
C VAL A 69 4.84 -17.53 -3.37
N GLU A 70 4.02 -18.55 -3.11
CA GLU A 70 4.54 -19.78 -2.52
C GLU A 70 5.62 -20.30 -3.48
N VAL A 71 6.88 -20.01 -3.18
CA VAL A 71 7.98 -20.80 -3.73
C VAL A 71 8.05 -22.04 -2.86
N ASN A 72 7.30 -23.07 -3.26
CA ASN A 72 7.61 -24.43 -2.86
C ASN A 72 8.91 -24.81 -3.56
N ASP A 73 9.99 -24.94 -2.78
CA ASP A 73 11.06 -25.93 -2.97
C ASP A 73 11.77 -26.19 -1.62
#